data_AF-A0A8I3AEP8-F1
#
_entry.id   AF-A0A8I3AEP8-F1
#
_cell.length_a   1.000
_cell.length_b   1.000
_cell.length_c   1.000
_cell.angle_alpha   90.00
_cell.angle_beta   90.00
_cell.angle_gamma   90.00
#
_symmetry.space_group_name_H-M   'P 1'
#
loop_
_entity.id
_entity.type
_entity.pdbx_description
1 polymer ?
#
loop_
_entity_poly.entity_id
_entity_poly.type
_entity_poly.pdbx_seq_one_letter_code
_entity_poly.pdbx_strand_id
1 'polypeptide(L)' 'MAEFSHLLKALRAGCPPHAGFALGFDRFAAVLSGSSSVRDVIAFPKNNKGVDEFAGGPGKISDEQLTTYHLQLRKK' A
#
# COMPACT_ATOMS: atom_id res chain seq x y z
N MET A 1 15.44 -17.29 -4.51
CA MET A 1 15.00 -18.42 -3.65
C MET A 1 14.98 -18.10 -2.15
N ALA A 2 15.70 -17.08 -1.66
CA ALA A 2 15.69 -16.71 -0.23
C ALA A 2 14.33 -16.15 0.26
N GLU A 3 13.64 -15.35 -0.57
CA GLU A 3 12.40 -14.66 -0.17
C GLU A 3 11.27 -15.59 0.28
N PHE A 4 11.17 -16.80 -0.27
CA PHE A 4 10.10 -17.77 0.08
C PHE A 4 10.55 -18.89 1.03
N SER A 5 11.81 -18.90 1.46
CA SER A 5 12.36 -19.99 2.29
C SER A 5 11.59 -20.18 3.60
N HIS A 6 11.22 -19.07 4.26
CA HIS A 6 10.45 -19.08 5.50
C HIS A 6 9.04 -19.65 5.29
N LEU A 7 8.36 -19.25 4.22
CA LEU A 7 7.02 -19.74 3.86
C LEU A 7 7.05 -21.24 3.57
N LEU A 8 8.01 -21.70 2.78
CA LEU A 8 8.15 -23.12 2.44
C LEU A 8 8.46 -23.98 3.67
N LYS A 9 9.21 -23.45 4.64
CA LYS A 9 9.45 -24.13 5.92
C LYS A 9 8.15 -24.27 6.73
N ALA A 10 7.32 -23.23 6.78
CA ALA A 10 6.03 -23.26 7.46
C ALA A 10 5.05 -24.26 6.81
N LEU A 11 4.99 -24.28 5.47
CA LEU A 11 4.13 -25.23 4.74
C LEU A 11 4.49 -26.70 5.00
N ARG A 12 5.79 -27.01 5.11
CA ARG A 12 6.28 -28.36 5.41
C ARG A 12 6.02 -28.83 6.85
N ALA A 13 5.66 -27.92 7.76
CA ALA A 13 5.38 -28.26 9.16
C ALA A 13 3.95 -28.79 9.38
N GLY A 14 3.23 -29.20 8.33
CA GLY A 14 1.87 -29.71 8.40
C GLY A 14 0.81 -28.63 8.24
N CYS A 15 1.00 -27.71 7.29
CA CYS A 15 -0.01 -26.70 6.99
C CYS A 15 -1.31 -27.34 6.45
N PRO A 16 -2.49 -27.04 7.01
CA PRO A 16 -3.75 -27.60 6.54
C PRO A 16 -4.15 -27.02 5.17
N PRO A 17 -5.03 -27.70 4.43
CA PRO A 17 -5.70 -27.10 3.27
C PRO A 17 -6.43 -25.83 3.71
N HIS A 18 -6.13 -24.71 3.07
CA HIS A 18 -6.73 -23.41 3.38
C HIS A 18 -7.07 -22.67 2.09
N ALA A 19 -8.11 -21.85 2.17
CA ALA A 19 -8.53 -20.95 1.11
C ALA A 19 -9.00 -19.64 1.74
N GLY A 20 -8.88 -18.56 0.98
CA GLY A 20 -9.33 -17.24 1.38
C GLY A 20 -9.59 -16.38 0.16
N PHE A 21 -10.20 -15.22 0.38
CA PHE A 21 -10.41 -14.22 -0.66
C PHE A 21 -10.20 -12.83 -0.07
N ALA A 22 -9.89 -11.87 -0.94
CA ALA A 22 -9.78 -10.46 -0.57
C ALA A 22 -10.84 -9.66 -1.33
N LEU A 23 -11.53 -8.77 -0.61
CA LEU A 23 -12.50 -7.85 -1.19
C LEU A 23 -11.84 -6.50 -1.43
N GLY A 24 -11.91 -6.00 -2.67
CA GLY A 24 -11.58 -4.61 -2.97
C GLY A 24 -12.67 -3.69 -2.43
N PHE A 25 -12.59 -3.34 -1.15
CA PHE A 25 -13.65 -2.62 -0.42
C PHE A 25 -14.00 -1.27 -1.06
N ASP A 26 -13.01 -0.47 -1.46
CA ASP A 26 -13.26 0.83 -2.09
C ASP A 26 -14.01 0.68 -3.43
N ARG A 27 -13.66 -0.36 -4.20
CA ARG A 27 -14.36 -0.65 -5.45
C ARG A 27 -15.78 -1.17 -5.19
N PHE A 28 -15.95 -2.00 -4.18
CA PHE A 28 -17.26 -2.50 -3.77
C PHE A 28 -18.17 -1.35 -3.33
N ALA A 29 -17.68 -0.45 -2.48
CA ALA A 29 -18.41 0.75 -2.07
C ALA A 29 -18.76 1.66 -3.26
N ALA A 30 -17.83 1.89 -4.19
CA ALA A 30 -18.09 2.69 -5.38
C ALA A 30 -19.19 2.10 -6.28
N VAL A 31 -19.25 0.77 -6.42
CA VAL A 31 -20.33 0.11 -7.16
C VAL A 31 -21.67 0.28 -6.44
N LEU A 32 -21.69 0.12 -5.11
CA LEU A 32 -22.91 0.29 -4.31
C LEU A 32 -23.45 1.72 -4.35
N SER A 33 -22.56 2.72 -4.39
CA SER A 33 -22.94 4.14 -4.46
C SER A 33 -23.18 4.65 -5.88
N GLY A 34 -22.97 3.82 -6.92
CA GLY A 34 -23.04 4.25 -8.32
C GLY A 34 -21.92 5.21 -8.74
N SER A 35 -20.83 5.28 -7.96
CA SER A 35 -19.69 6.15 -8.21
C SER A 35 -18.80 5.60 -9.34
N SER A 36 -18.40 6.48 -10.26
CA SER A 36 -17.49 6.11 -11.36
C SER A 36 -16.04 5.91 -10.89
N SER A 37 -15.67 6.51 -9.76
CA SER A 37 -14.33 6.50 -9.19
C SER A 37 -14.34 6.06 -7.73
N VAL A 38 -13.34 5.27 -7.34
CA VAL A 38 -13.11 4.93 -5.92
C VAL A 38 -12.77 6.15 -5.07
N ARG A 39 -12.35 7.26 -5.70
CA ARG A 39 -12.09 8.52 -5.00
C ARG A 39 -13.35 9.11 -4.36
N ASP A 40 -14.51 8.84 -4.94
CA ASP A 40 -15.77 9.41 -4.49
C ASP A 40 -16.29 8.73 -3.21
N VAL A 41 -15.69 7.60 -2.83
CA VAL A 41 -16.01 6.84 -1.61
C VAL A 41 -14.89 6.85 -0.57
N ILE A 42 -13.81 7.60 -0.83
CA ILE A 42 -12.69 7.79 0.08
C ILE A 42 -12.71 9.23 0.56
N ALA A 43 -12.65 9.46 1.88
CA ALA A 43 -12.76 10.81 2.45
C ALA A 43 -11.64 11.76 1.99
N PHE A 44 -10.40 11.28 1.89
CA PHE A 44 -9.23 12.05 1.46
C PHE A 44 -8.46 11.31 0.36
N PRO A 45 -8.98 11.28 -0.88
CA PRO A 45 -8.39 10.52 -1.96
C PRO A 45 -7.12 11.19 -2.48
N LYS A 46 -6.16 10.39 -2.95
CA LYS A 46 -5.00 10.89 -3.69
C LYS A 46 -5.36 11.14 -5.16
N ASN A 47 -4.72 12.12 -5.79
CA ASN A 47 -4.88 12.40 -7.21
C ASN A 47 -4.18 11.32 -8.09
N ASN A 48 -4.26 11.44 -9.43
CA ASN A 48 -3.65 10.47 -10.37
C ASN A 48 -2.11 10.40 -10.27
N LYS A 49 -1.47 11.39 -9.63
CA LYS A 49 -0.02 11.44 -9.38
C LYS A 49 0.34 10.92 -7.97
N GLY A 50 -0.63 10.42 -7.20
CA GLY A 50 -0.44 9.96 -5.82
C GLY A 50 -0.26 11.08 -4.80
N VAL A 51 -0.53 12.34 -5.20
CA VAL A 51 -0.40 13.51 -4.32
C VAL A 51 -1.67 13.68 -3.51
N ASP A 52 -1.48 14.03 -2.23
CA ASP A 52 -2.51 14.48 -1.32
C ASP A 52 -2.59 16.00 -1.37
N GLU A 53 -3.63 16.53 -2.02
CA GLU A 53 -3.83 17.98 -2.11
C GLU A 53 -4.31 18.58 -0.78
N PHE A 54 -4.96 17.79 0.08
CA PHE A 54 -5.48 18.27 1.36
C PHE A 54 -4.36 18.43 2.39
N ALA A 55 -3.48 17.42 2.49
CA ALA A 55 -2.35 17.43 3.43
C ALA A 55 -1.04 17.95 2.81
N GLY A 56 -0.98 18.19 1.50
CA GLY A 56 0.23 18.64 0.79
C GLY A 56 1.34 17.58 0.68
N GLY A 57 0.97 16.30 0.62
CA GLY A 57 1.91 15.17 0.55
C GLY A 57 2.14 14.68 -0.89
N PRO A 58 3.34 14.17 -1.25
CA PRO A 58 4.49 13.89 -0.39
C PRO A 58 5.33 15.14 -0.08
N GLY A 59 5.77 15.23 1.18
CA GLY A 59 6.68 16.29 1.64
C GLY A 59 8.15 16.00 1.34
N LYS A 60 8.98 17.03 1.36
CA LYS A 60 10.44 16.87 1.36
C LYS A 60 10.92 16.46 2.75
N ILE A 61 11.89 15.55 2.79
CA ILE A 61 12.57 15.11 4.01
C ILE A 61 13.87 15.92 4.20
N SER A 62 14.27 16.21 5.45
CA SER A 62 15.54 16.90 5.73
C SER A 62 16.73 15.92 5.72
N ASP A 63 17.93 16.47 5.52
CA ASP A 63 19.17 15.66 5.56
C ASP A 63 19.42 15.04 6.95
N GLU A 64 18.98 15.71 8.02
CA GLU A 64 19.05 15.18 9.40
C GLU A 64 18.17 13.92 9.56
N GLN A 65 16.96 13.94 9.01
CA GLN A 65 16.06 12.79 9.02
C GLN A 65 16.62 11.64 8.19
N LEU A 66 17.16 11.92 7.00
CA LEU A 66 17.82 10.92 6.16
C LEU A 66 19.02 10.27 6.89
N THR A 67 19.81 11.08 7.58
CA THR A 67 20.97 10.61 8.36
C THR A 67 20.55 9.69 9.49
N THR A 68 19.44 10.00 10.18
CA THR A 68 18.89 9.17 11.27
C THR A 68 18.56 7.75 10.79
N TYR A 69 18.05 7.61 9.56
CA TYR A 69 17.70 6.32 8.98
C TYR A 69 18.83 5.71 8.11
N HIS A 70 20.01 6.32 8.09
CA HIS A 70 21.13 5.92 7.22
C HIS A 70 20.75 5.81 5.74
N LEU A 71 19.88 6.72 5.28
CA LEU A 71 19.40 6.78 3.90
C LEU A 71 20.06 7.94 3.13
N GLN A 72 20.18 7.78 1.82
CA GLN A 72 20.63 8.84 0.91
C GLN A 72 19.73 8.88 -0.32
N LEU A 73 19.30 10.08 -0.71
CA LEU A 73 18.53 10.27 -1.95
C LEU A 73 19.47 10.20 -3.16
N ARG A 74 19.37 9.14 -3.94
CA ARG A 74 20.09 9.02 -5.21
C ARG A 74 19.35 9.79 -6.30
N LYS A 75 20.04 10.67 -7.03
CA LYS A 75 19.48 11.25 -8.26
C LYS A 75 19.20 10.12 -9.26
N LYS A 76 18.05 10.23 -9.93
CA LYS A 76 17.58 9.25 -10.92
C LYS A 76 18.35 9.39 -12.22
#